data_AF-A0A497FKL2-F1
#
_entry.id   AF-A0A497FKL2-F1
#
_cell.length_a   1.000
_cell.length_b   1.000
_cell.length_c   1.000
_cell.angle_alpha   90.00
_cell.angle_beta   90.00
_cell.angle_gamma   90.00
#
_symmetry.space_group_name_H-M   'P 1'
#
loop_
_entity.id
_entity.type
_entity.pdbx_description
1 polymer ?
#
loop_
_entity_poly.entity_id
_entity_poly.type
_entity_poly.pdbx_seq_one_letter_code
_entity_poly.pdbx_strand_id
1 'polypeptide(L)'
;MDVLKAGIRHPLFREPLIPMVKPYKWYGCSYYWGWLEDGFCSVDGGCIGYMYALCGWLVLTSPRGLRDKLSWMLKHVVLLIAVSVFYLYGAIWLLKRPRVDSMEELYRVFYIDFLRLKPGHVEVVKLTDRELVTISRNPCPILKLSLALGMDTRYTCKLVSETVCRFVLKHIDEDLEFERDYSHIRPYKDGCLERIYLKSHTPSIQQH
;
A
#
# COMPACT_ATOMS: atom_id res chain seq x y z
N MET A 1 8.67 -37.84 -1.71
CA MET A 1 9.29 -37.21 -2.89
C MET A 1 8.33 -37.38 -4.06
N ASP A 2 8.20 -36.34 -4.89
CA ASP A 2 7.40 -36.27 -6.12
C ASP A 2 5.89 -36.03 -6.00
N VAL A 3 5.48 -34.80 -5.69
CA VAL A 3 4.41 -34.06 -6.41
C VAL A 3 4.75 -32.57 -6.28
N LEU A 4 4.52 -31.76 -7.33
CA LEU A 4 4.77 -30.31 -7.49
C LEU A 4 5.94 -29.94 -8.43
N LYS A 5 5.97 -30.55 -9.61
CA LYS A 5 6.46 -29.89 -10.82
C LYS A 5 5.36 -29.93 -11.89
N ALA A 6 4.47 -28.95 -11.84
CA ALA A 6 3.58 -28.64 -12.95
C ALA A 6 3.52 -27.13 -13.12
N GLY A 7 4.56 -26.58 -13.73
CA GLY A 7 4.56 -25.22 -14.26
C GLY A 7 3.64 -25.16 -15.48
N ILE A 8 2.38 -24.83 -15.27
CA ILE A 8 1.45 -24.49 -16.35
C ILE A 8 1.61 -22.99 -16.61
N ARG A 9 2.40 -22.65 -17.64
CA ARG A 9 2.38 -21.31 -18.24
C ARG A 9 1.06 -21.17 -18.99
N HIS A 10 0.07 -20.52 -18.38
CA HIS A 10 -1.19 -20.21 -19.02
C HIS A 10 -1.07 -18.90 -19.81
N PRO A 11 -1.34 -18.87 -21.14
CA PRO A 11 -1.19 -17.69 -21.97
C PRO A 11 -2.51 -16.90 -22.03
N LEU A 12 -3.03 -16.39 -20.91
CA LEU A 12 -4.25 -15.58 -20.91
C LEU A 12 -4.22 -14.50 -19.83
N PHE A 13 -3.29 -13.55 -19.95
CA PHE A 13 -3.41 -12.26 -19.26
C PHE A 13 -2.69 -11.18 -20.09
N ARG A 14 -3.34 -10.71 -21.16
CA ARG A 14 -3.09 -9.34 -21.66
C ARG A 14 -3.94 -8.41 -20.80
N GLU A 15 -3.42 -8.02 -19.63
CA GLU A 15 -3.91 -6.79 -18.99
C GLU A 15 -3.65 -5.64 -19.97
N PRO A 16 -4.62 -4.72 -20.21
CA PRO A 16 -4.32 -3.51 -20.96
C PRO A 16 -3.21 -2.77 -20.20
N LEU A 17 -2.19 -2.32 -20.94
CA LEU A 17 -1.15 -1.42 -20.44
C LEU A 17 -1.84 -0.18 -19.86
N ILE A 18 -2.12 -0.20 -18.55
CA ILE A 18 -2.57 0.99 -17.84
C ILE A 18 -1.37 1.93 -17.88
N PRO A 19 -1.48 3.12 -18.49
CA PRO A 19 -0.35 4.04 -18.57
C PRO A 19 0.16 4.29 -17.16
N MET A 20 1.47 4.10 -16.96
CA MET A 20 2.13 4.40 -15.69
C MET A 20 1.70 5.80 -15.25
N VAL A 21 0.93 5.85 -14.15
CA VAL A 21 0.56 7.12 -13.52
C VAL A 21 1.88 7.77 -13.14
N LYS A 22 2.22 8.88 -13.81
CA LYS A 22 3.44 9.65 -13.56
C LYS A 22 3.51 9.89 -12.04
N PRO A 23 4.70 9.73 -11.42
CA PRO A 23 4.85 9.96 -9.99
C PRO A 23 4.30 11.36 -9.69
N TYR A 24 3.34 11.43 -8.78
CA TYR A 24 2.84 12.68 -8.24
C TYR A 24 4.08 13.43 -7.75
N LYS A 25 4.42 14.55 -8.40
CA LYS A 25 5.41 15.48 -7.87
C LYS A 25 4.94 15.82 -6.47
N TRP A 26 5.71 15.39 -5.48
CA TRP A 26 5.64 15.98 -4.16
C TRP A 26 5.82 17.48 -4.38
N TYR A 27 4.75 18.26 -4.17
CA TYR A 27 4.85 19.72 -4.06
C TYR A 27 5.51 20.01 -2.71
N GLY A 28 6.78 19.64 -2.60
CA GLY A 28 7.72 20.28 -1.70
C GLY A 28 7.98 21.67 -2.27
N CYS A 29 7.78 22.66 -1.42
CA CYS A 29 8.04 24.07 -1.65
C CYS A 29 9.38 24.26 -2.42
N SER A 30 9.31 24.55 -3.71
CA SER A 30 10.46 24.92 -4.54
C SER A 30 10.05 26.08 -5.45
N TYR A 31 9.55 27.13 -4.82
CA TYR A 31 9.53 28.47 -5.39
C TYR A 31 10.22 29.36 -4.36
N TYR A 32 11.13 30.21 -4.84
CA TYR A 32 12.08 31.07 -4.10
C TYR A 32 13.45 30.46 -3.80
N TRP A 33 14.26 30.27 -4.85
CA TRP A 33 15.69 30.56 -4.81
C TRP A 33 16.20 30.88 -6.21
N GLY A 34 15.79 32.02 -6.75
CA GLY A 34 16.25 32.43 -8.06
C GLY A 34 15.74 33.80 -8.48
N TRP A 35 15.88 34.80 -7.63
CA TRP A 35 15.82 36.24 -7.97
C TRP A 35 16.49 37.00 -6.82
N LEU A 36 17.82 36.92 -6.75
CA LEU A 36 18.62 37.76 -5.85
C LEU A 36 20.01 38.00 -6.44
N GLU A 37 20.07 38.25 -7.74
CA GLU A 37 21.21 38.88 -8.40
C GLU A 37 20.63 39.77 -9.50
N ASP A 38 20.14 40.94 -9.09
CA ASP A 38 20.34 42.20 -9.80
C ASP A 38 19.65 43.31 -9.00
N GLY A 39 20.49 44.28 -8.60
CA GLY A 39 20.15 45.28 -7.61
C GLY A 39 19.07 46.25 -8.07
N PHE A 40 18.17 46.57 -7.15
CA PHE A 40 17.45 47.84 -7.15
C PHE A 40 17.26 48.30 -5.71
N CYS A 41 18.24 49.06 -5.21
CA CYS A 41 18.04 49.92 -4.04
C CYS A 41 17.12 51.06 -4.45
N SER A 42 15.87 51.05 -4.00
CA SER A 42 15.08 52.28 -3.93
C SER A 42 15.23 52.86 -2.53
N VAL A 43 15.89 54.01 -2.48
CA VAL A 43 15.89 54.93 -1.35
C VAL A 43 14.50 55.54 -1.30
N ASP A 44 13.65 54.98 -0.44
CA ASP A 44 12.61 55.69 0.33
C ASP A 44 11.73 54.65 1.01
N GLY A 45 11.86 54.57 2.34
CA GLY A 45 11.18 53.62 3.19
C GLY A 45 9.66 53.83 3.17
N GLY A 46 8.96 52.97 2.44
CA GLY A 46 7.51 52.88 2.50
C GLY A 46 6.97 51.95 1.42
N CYS A 47 6.06 51.05 1.79
CA CYS A 47 5.22 50.27 0.87
C CYS A 47 5.75 48.96 0.26
N ILE A 48 6.67 48.24 0.90
CA ILE A 48 6.92 46.82 0.53
C ILE A 48 6.19 45.82 1.48
N GLY A 49 5.83 46.24 2.70
CA GLY A 49 5.15 45.35 3.67
C GLY A 49 3.71 44.98 3.33
N TYR A 50 2.97 45.83 2.60
CA TYR A 50 1.54 45.62 2.33
C TYR A 50 1.25 44.65 1.17
N MET A 51 2.19 44.47 0.24
CA MET A 51 1.98 43.60 -0.93
C MET A 51 2.14 42.11 -0.58
N TYR A 52 3.01 41.78 0.38
CA TYR A 52 3.17 40.41 0.89
C TYR A 52 2.00 39.97 1.77
N ALA A 53 1.38 40.89 2.52
CA ALA A 53 0.20 40.58 3.34
C ALA A 53 -1.04 40.27 2.49
N LEU A 54 -1.24 40.98 1.37
CA LEU A 54 -2.36 40.72 0.45
C LEU A 54 -2.14 39.46 -0.40
N CYS A 55 -0.91 39.16 -0.85
CA CYS A 55 -0.61 37.89 -1.53
C CYS A 55 -0.76 36.68 -0.58
N GLY A 56 -0.36 36.79 0.69
CA GLY A 56 -0.55 35.73 1.68
C GLY A 56 -2.02 35.42 1.95
N TRP A 57 -2.89 36.43 1.96
CA TRP A 57 -4.32 36.27 2.22
C TRP A 57 -5.11 35.77 0.99
N LEU A 58 -4.73 36.18 -0.23
CA LEU A 58 -5.31 35.67 -1.48
C LEU A 58 -4.91 34.22 -1.80
N VAL A 59 -3.72 33.78 -1.39
CA VAL A 59 -3.30 32.37 -1.55
C VAL A 59 -4.02 31.45 -0.57
N LEU A 60 -4.33 31.91 0.64
CA LEU A 60 -5.10 31.14 1.64
C LEU A 60 -6.60 31.04 1.34
N THR A 61 -7.12 31.89 0.46
CA THR A 61 -8.54 31.90 0.04
C THR A 61 -8.74 31.43 -1.41
N SER A 62 -7.67 31.00 -2.08
CA SER A 62 -7.76 30.49 -3.46
C SER A 62 -8.68 29.27 -3.54
N PRO A 63 -9.75 29.29 -4.38
CA PRO A 63 -10.68 28.18 -4.55
C PRO A 63 -10.00 26.84 -4.89
N ARG A 64 -8.80 26.89 -5.49
CA ARG A 64 -7.98 25.70 -5.79
C ARG A 64 -7.48 25.01 -4.52
N GLY A 65 -7.03 25.77 -3.51
CA GLY A 65 -6.54 25.21 -2.25
C GLY A 65 -7.64 24.53 -1.42
N LEU A 66 -8.86 25.07 -1.44
CA LEU A 66 -10.01 24.42 -0.79
C LEU A 66 -10.43 23.13 -1.51
N ARG A 67 -10.45 23.14 -2.85
CA ARG A 67 -10.75 21.95 -3.65
C ARG A 67 -9.74 20.83 -3.43
N ASP A 68 -8.46 21.15 -3.35
CA ASP A 68 -7.39 20.17 -3.12
C ASP A 68 -7.47 19.58 -1.71
N LYS A 69 -7.72 20.42 -0.69
CA LYS A 69 -7.99 19.95 0.68
C LYS A 69 -9.23 19.05 0.74
N LEU A 70 -10.33 19.44 0.08
CA LEU A 70 -11.55 18.64 0.06
C LEU A 70 -11.34 17.30 -0.65
N SER A 71 -10.66 17.30 -1.80
CA SER A 71 -10.28 16.08 -2.52
C SER A 71 -9.42 15.16 -1.65
N TRP A 72 -8.43 15.72 -0.96
CA TRP A 72 -7.60 14.97 -0.02
C TRP A 72 -8.43 14.36 1.12
N MET A 73 -9.33 15.13 1.74
CA MET A 73 -10.22 14.63 2.80
C MET A 73 -11.13 13.51 2.29
N LEU A 74 -11.73 13.68 1.11
CA LEU A 74 -12.60 12.66 0.50
C LEU A 74 -11.85 11.35 0.26
N LYS A 75 -10.60 11.40 -0.24
CA LYS A 75 -9.76 10.20 -0.40
C LYS A 75 -9.53 9.48 0.92
N HIS A 76 -9.28 10.21 2.00
CA HIS A 76 -9.05 9.62 3.33
C HIS A 76 -10.33 9.04 3.92
N VAL A 77 -11.49 9.68 3.71
CA VAL A 77 -12.79 9.11 4.08
C VAL A 77 -13.03 7.78 3.37
N VAL A 78 -12.75 7.70 2.06
CA VAL A 78 -12.87 6.44 1.31
C VAL A 78 -11.92 5.38 1.85
N LEU A 79 -10.67 5.73 2.20
CA LEU A 79 -9.75 4.79 2.82
C LEU A 79 -10.23 4.31 4.18
N LEU A 80 -10.75 5.20 5.03
CA LEU A 80 -11.29 4.82 6.33
C LEU A 80 -12.44 3.83 6.17
N ILE A 81 -13.36 4.08 5.23
CA ILE A 81 -14.44 3.14 4.91
C ILE A 81 -13.86 1.80 4.45
N ALA A 82 -12.87 1.80 3.55
CA ALA A 82 -12.24 0.58 3.08
C ALA A 82 -11.58 -0.22 4.22
N VAL A 83 -10.84 0.44 5.11
CA VAL A 83 -10.26 -0.16 6.32
C VAL A 83 -11.36 -0.81 7.17
N SER A 84 -12.42 -0.05 7.48
CA SER A 84 -13.53 -0.55 8.30
C SER A 84 -14.22 -1.77 7.70
N VAL A 85 -14.48 -1.77 6.38
CA VAL A 85 -15.08 -2.91 5.67
C VAL A 85 -14.17 -4.14 5.75
N PHE A 86 -12.86 -3.98 5.54
CA PHE A 86 -11.92 -5.10 5.61
C PHE A 86 -11.79 -5.64 7.04
N TYR A 87 -11.75 -4.79 8.07
CA TYR A 87 -11.78 -5.23 9.46
C TYR A 87 -13.06 -5.97 9.81
N LEU A 88 -14.22 -5.47 9.39
CA LEU A 88 -15.50 -6.14 9.62
C LEU A 88 -15.53 -7.51 8.94
N TYR A 89 -15.05 -7.59 7.69
CA TYR A 89 -14.92 -8.87 6.99
C TYR A 89 -14.00 -9.85 7.73
N GLY A 90 -12.82 -9.39 8.19
CA GLY A 90 -11.91 -10.18 9.01
C GLY A 90 -12.54 -10.68 10.30
N ALA A 91 -13.19 -9.80 11.04
CA ALA A 91 -13.86 -10.14 12.30
C ALA A 91 -15.00 -11.16 12.10
N ILE A 92 -15.84 -10.97 11.07
CA ILE A 92 -16.91 -11.93 10.74
C ILE A 92 -16.32 -13.28 10.33
N TRP A 93 -15.25 -13.28 9.52
CA TRP A 93 -14.61 -14.52 9.08
C TRP A 93 -14.02 -15.30 10.26
N LEU A 94 -13.42 -14.61 11.24
CA LEU A 94 -12.90 -15.20 12.47
C LEU A 94 -13.97 -15.82 13.38
N LEU A 95 -15.25 -15.50 13.22
CA LEU A 95 -16.33 -16.18 13.97
C LEU A 95 -16.35 -17.68 13.72
N LYS A 96 -15.83 -18.14 12.57
CA LYS A 96 -15.68 -19.56 12.24
C LYS A 96 -14.59 -20.27 13.03
N ARG A 97 -13.71 -19.53 13.73
CA ARG A 97 -12.56 -20.03 14.51
C ARG A 97 -11.71 -21.04 13.72
N PRO A 98 -11.07 -20.61 12.64
CA PRO A 98 -10.13 -21.47 11.92
C PRO A 98 -9.04 -21.97 12.88
N ARG A 99 -8.68 -23.24 12.76
CA ARG A 99 -7.49 -23.81 13.39
C ARG A 99 -6.53 -24.18 12.28
N VAL A 100 -5.24 -24.01 12.55
CA VAL A 100 -4.17 -24.22 11.59
C VAL A 100 -3.04 -24.90 12.34
N ASP A 101 -2.69 -26.11 11.92
CA ASP A 101 -1.63 -26.90 12.57
C ASP A 101 -0.31 -26.84 11.78
N SER A 102 -0.32 -26.33 10.54
CA SER A 102 0.85 -26.28 9.66
C SER A 102 0.85 -25.05 8.73
N MET A 103 2.02 -24.69 8.19
CA MET A 103 2.15 -23.59 7.22
C MET A 103 1.46 -23.88 5.87
N GLU A 104 1.29 -25.15 5.49
CA GLU A 104 0.53 -25.51 4.28
C GLU A 104 -0.97 -25.27 4.50
N GLU A 105 -1.49 -25.65 5.65
CA GLU A 105 -2.87 -25.36 6.03
C GLU A 105 -3.08 -23.86 6.18
N LEU A 106 -2.10 -23.14 6.75
CA LEU A 106 -2.12 -21.68 6.83
C LEU A 106 -2.25 -21.06 5.46
N TYR A 107 -1.49 -21.53 4.48
CA TYR A 107 -1.59 -21.07 3.10
C TYR A 107 -3.02 -21.23 2.57
N ARG A 108 -3.64 -22.41 2.76
CA ARG A 108 -5.02 -22.66 2.29
C ARG A 108 -6.03 -21.76 3.00
N VAL A 109 -6.02 -21.78 4.33
CA VAL A 109 -6.97 -21.03 5.16
C VAL A 109 -6.84 -19.52 4.95
N PHE A 110 -5.62 -19.00 4.89
CA PHE A 110 -5.39 -17.56 4.77
C PHE A 110 -5.51 -17.06 3.32
N TYR A 111 -4.77 -17.65 2.38
CA TYR A 111 -4.76 -17.14 1.00
C TYR A 111 -5.99 -17.58 0.19
N ILE A 112 -6.42 -18.84 0.34
CA ILE A 112 -7.50 -19.38 -0.47
C ILE A 112 -8.85 -19.08 0.18
N ASP A 113 -9.03 -19.33 1.48
CA ASP A 113 -10.36 -19.18 2.10
C ASP A 113 -10.64 -17.76 2.58
N PHE A 114 -9.71 -17.14 3.31
CA PHE A 114 -9.88 -15.77 3.81
C PHE A 114 -9.75 -14.72 2.70
N LEU A 115 -8.62 -14.69 1.99
CA LEU A 115 -8.37 -13.73 0.91
C LEU A 115 -9.09 -14.08 -0.41
N ARG A 116 -9.69 -15.27 -0.51
CA ARG A 116 -10.44 -15.74 -1.69
C ARG A 116 -9.61 -15.73 -2.96
N LEU A 117 -8.32 -16.04 -2.85
CA LEU A 117 -7.43 -16.10 -3.99
C LEU A 117 -7.55 -17.47 -4.68
N LYS A 118 -7.38 -17.46 -6.00
CA LYS A 118 -7.25 -18.70 -6.76
C LYS A 118 -5.82 -19.22 -6.60
N PRO A 119 -5.59 -20.54 -6.57
CA PRO A 119 -4.24 -21.11 -6.46
C PRO A 119 -3.27 -20.61 -7.54
N GLY A 120 -3.75 -20.30 -8.76
CA GLY A 120 -2.91 -19.73 -9.82
C GLY A 120 -2.52 -18.25 -9.63
N HIS A 121 -3.07 -17.56 -8.64
CA HIS A 121 -2.75 -16.16 -8.35
C HIS A 121 -1.66 -16.01 -7.28
N VAL A 122 -1.33 -17.07 -6.55
CA VAL A 122 -0.37 -17.01 -5.45
C VAL A 122 0.74 -18.02 -5.74
N GLU A 123 1.93 -17.52 -5.97
CA GLU A 123 3.12 -18.34 -6.14
C GLU A 123 3.78 -18.54 -4.78
N VAL A 124 3.99 -19.79 -4.36
CA VAL A 124 4.72 -20.11 -3.14
C VAL A 124 6.20 -20.14 -3.46
N VAL A 125 6.96 -19.18 -2.92
CA VAL A 125 8.41 -19.05 -3.12
C VAL A 125 9.16 -19.90 -2.10
N LYS A 126 8.68 -19.92 -0.86
CA LYS A 126 9.26 -20.69 0.23
C LYS A 126 8.15 -21.22 1.12
N LEU A 127 8.21 -22.51 1.45
CA LEU A 127 7.31 -23.14 2.41
C LEU A 127 8.14 -24.05 3.30
N THR A 128 8.09 -23.79 4.59
CA THR A 128 8.76 -24.53 5.65
C THR A 128 7.79 -24.64 6.83
N ASP A 129 8.14 -25.39 7.87
CA ASP A 129 7.29 -25.51 9.06
C ASP A 129 7.13 -24.19 9.84
N ARG A 130 8.01 -23.19 9.59
CA ARG A 130 8.06 -21.93 10.35
C ARG A 130 7.90 -20.67 9.52
N GLU A 131 7.86 -20.80 8.20
CA GLU A 131 7.86 -19.67 7.28
C GLU A 131 7.20 -20.03 5.95
N LEU A 132 6.34 -19.13 5.50
CA LEU A 132 5.65 -19.13 4.21
C LEU A 132 5.95 -17.80 3.51
N VAL A 133 6.58 -17.86 2.33
CA VAL A 133 6.83 -16.70 1.47
C VAL A 133 6.06 -16.88 0.17
N THR A 134 5.28 -15.86 -0.20
CA THR A 134 4.45 -15.91 -1.41
C THR A 134 4.59 -14.66 -2.27
N ILE A 135 4.33 -14.81 -3.57
CA ILE A 135 4.16 -13.70 -4.50
C ILE A 135 2.73 -13.74 -5.04
N SER A 136 1.96 -12.73 -4.69
CA SER A 136 0.56 -12.59 -5.13
C SER A 136 0.45 -11.76 -6.41
N ARG A 137 -0.20 -12.31 -7.43
CA ARG A 137 -0.52 -11.69 -8.74
C ARG A 137 -2.02 -11.65 -9.01
N ASN A 138 -2.83 -11.56 -7.96
CA ASN A 138 -4.28 -11.50 -8.06
C ASN A 138 -4.80 -10.14 -8.59
N PRO A 139 -6.01 -10.09 -9.16
CA PRO A 139 -6.72 -8.82 -9.40
C PRO A 139 -7.10 -8.19 -8.05
N CYS A 140 -6.18 -7.38 -7.51
CA CYS A 140 -6.27 -6.88 -6.14
C CYS A 140 -7.22 -5.66 -6.03
N PRO A 141 -8.26 -5.73 -5.18
CA PRO A 141 -9.18 -4.60 -4.99
C PRO A 141 -8.49 -3.38 -4.39
N ILE A 142 -7.46 -3.58 -3.55
CA ILE A 142 -6.68 -2.49 -2.96
C ILE A 142 -5.88 -1.77 -4.02
N LEU A 143 -5.18 -2.49 -4.91
CA LEU A 143 -4.47 -1.88 -6.04
C LEU A 143 -5.41 -1.03 -6.91
N LYS A 144 -6.58 -1.59 -7.26
CA LYS A 144 -7.60 -0.87 -8.02
C LYS A 144 -8.05 0.41 -7.30
N LEU A 145 -8.27 0.34 -6.00
CA LEU A 145 -8.65 1.48 -5.17
C LEU A 145 -7.55 2.55 -5.14
N SER A 146 -6.29 2.17 -4.93
CA SER A 146 -5.14 3.10 -4.93
C SER A 146 -5.05 3.86 -6.24
N LEU A 147 -5.14 3.14 -7.36
CA LEU A 147 -5.07 3.73 -8.70
C LEU A 147 -6.24 4.66 -8.97
N ALA A 148 -7.47 4.26 -8.60
CA ALA A 148 -8.66 5.09 -8.78
C ALA A 148 -8.60 6.39 -7.96
N LEU A 149 -8.04 6.34 -6.76
CA LEU A 149 -7.89 7.52 -5.89
C LEU A 149 -6.62 8.33 -6.18
N GLY A 150 -5.75 7.86 -7.07
CA GLY A 150 -4.44 8.46 -7.33
C GLY A 150 -3.58 8.54 -6.07
N MET A 151 -3.50 7.45 -5.31
CA MET A 151 -2.69 7.33 -4.10
C MET A 151 -1.60 6.27 -4.27
N ASP A 152 -0.51 6.42 -3.53
CA ASP A 152 0.58 5.44 -3.53
C ASP A 152 0.08 4.10 -2.98
N THR A 153 0.25 3.03 -3.76
CA THR A 153 -0.21 1.69 -3.39
C THR A 153 0.48 1.17 -2.13
N ARG A 154 1.71 1.59 -1.85
CA ARG A 154 2.43 1.22 -0.61
C ARG A 154 1.69 1.75 0.61
N TYR A 155 1.30 3.03 0.56
CA TYR A 155 0.55 3.66 1.65
C TYR A 155 -0.81 2.98 1.86
N THR A 156 -1.59 2.80 0.81
CA THR A 156 -2.93 2.21 0.92
C THR A 156 -2.89 0.74 1.32
N CYS A 157 -1.95 -0.05 0.81
CA CYS A 157 -1.81 -1.47 1.19
C CYS A 157 -1.39 -1.60 2.65
N LYS A 158 -0.47 -0.75 3.12
CA LYS A 158 -0.06 -0.73 4.54
C LYS A 158 -1.22 -0.40 5.46
N LEU A 159 -2.04 0.57 5.08
CA LEU A 159 -3.18 1.01 5.87
C LEU A 159 -4.36 0.03 5.85
N VAL A 160 -4.73 -0.49 4.68
CA VAL A 160 -5.97 -1.25 4.47
C VAL A 160 -5.76 -2.76 4.53
N SER A 161 -4.70 -3.26 3.91
CA SER A 161 -4.49 -4.70 3.73
C SER A 161 -3.65 -5.28 4.86
N GLU A 162 -2.46 -4.74 5.09
CA GLU A 162 -1.46 -5.34 6.00
C GLU A 162 -1.94 -5.34 7.45
N THR A 163 -2.53 -4.25 7.91
CA THR A 163 -3.12 -4.12 9.26
C THR A 163 -4.19 -5.16 9.53
N VAL A 164 -5.07 -5.40 8.56
CA VAL A 164 -6.15 -6.40 8.67
C VAL A 164 -5.62 -7.81 8.55
N CYS A 165 -4.65 -8.06 7.66
CA CYS A 165 -3.99 -9.36 7.55
C CYS A 165 -3.30 -9.74 8.86
N ARG A 166 -2.56 -8.81 9.47
CA ARG A 166 -1.96 -8.99 10.80
C ARG A 166 -3.01 -9.25 11.87
N PHE A 167 -4.10 -8.50 11.85
CA PHE A 167 -5.21 -8.71 12.78
C PHE A 167 -5.76 -10.13 12.67
N VAL A 168 -6.06 -10.61 11.46
CA VAL A 168 -6.59 -11.97 11.25
C VAL A 168 -5.59 -13.04 11.65
N LEU A 169 -4.33 -12.92 11.22
CA LEU A 169 -3.30 -13.92 11.53
C LEU A 169 -3.04 -14.03 13.04
N LYS A 170 -2.98 -12.91 13.76
CA LYS A 170 -2.84 -12.93 15.23
C LYS A 170 -4.00 -13.56 15.98
N HIS A 171 -5.19 -13.62 15.37
CA HIS A 171 -6.34 -14.33 15.95
C HIS A 171 -6.36 -15.82 15.59
N ILE A 172 -5.65 -16.23 14.54
CA ILE A 172 -5.44 -17.64 14.21
C ILE A 172 -4.40 -18.22 15.18
N ASP A 173 -3.25 -17.55 15.29
CA ASP A 173 -2.16 -17.89 16.19
C ASP A 173 -1.38 -16.63 16.53
N GLU A 174 -1.17 -16.37 17.82
CA GLU A 174 -0.51 -15.16 18.33
C GLU A 174 0.98 -15.10 17.94
N ASP A 175 1.60 -16.24 17.65
CA ASP A 175 3.00 -16.33 17.24
C ASP A 175 3.22 -16.05 15.75
N LEU A 176 2.17 -15.97 14.95
CA LEU A 176 2.26 -15.61 13.53
C LEU A 176 2.50 -14.11 13.35
N GLU A 177 3.51 -13.78 12.56
CA GLU A 177 3.77 -12.43 12.06
C GLU A 177 3.59 -12.37 10.55
N PHE A 178 3.12 -11.22 10.09
CA PHE A 178 2.88 -10.93 8.68
C PHE A 178 3.66 -9.70 8.26
N GLU A 179 4.45 -9.87 7.22
CA GLU A 179 5.24 -8.83 6.58
C GLU A 179 4.96 -8.80 5.09
N ARG A 180 4.94 -7.58 4.54
CA ARG A 180 4.90 -7.35 3.11
C ARG A 180 6.14 -6.57 2.71
N ASP A 181 6.80 -7.01 1.65
CA ASP A 181 7.92 -6.28 1.07
C ASP A 181 7.41 -5.18 0.15
N TYR A 182 7.50 -3.93 0.60
CA TYR A 182 7.09 -2.75 -0.17
C TYR A 182 8.07 -2.34 -1.26
N SER A 183 9.26 -2.96 -1.33
CA SER A 183 10.13 -2.86 -2.50
C SER A 183 9.63 -3.75 -3.64
N HIS A 184 8.84 -4.78 -3.33
CA HIS A 184 8.24 -5.72 -4.27
C HIS A 184 6.71 -5.71 -4.21
N ILE A 185 6.11 -4.61 -4.68
CA ILE A 185 4.65 -4.42 -4.71
C ILE A 185 4.17 -3.86 -6.05
N ARG A 186 3.00 -4.30 -6.51
CA ARG A 186 2.32 -3.71 -7.68
C ARG A 186 1.88 -2.27 -7.38
N PRO A 187 1.93 -1.35 -8.37
CA PRO A 187 2.29 -1.57 -9.77
C PRO A 187 3.80 -1.49 -10.07
N TYR A 188 4.66 -1.33 -9.06
CA TYR A 188 6.10 -1.10 -9.26
C TYR A 188 6.88 -2.38 -9.62
N LYS A 189 6.34 -3.56 -9.27
CA LYS A 189 6.85 -4.89 -9.62
C LYS A 189 5.71 -5.81 -10.09
N ASP A 190 6.07 -6.98 -10.62
CA ASP A 190 5.15 -7.98 -11.21
C ASP A 190 4.32 -8.77 -10.15
N GLY A 191 4.40 -8.42 -8.88
CA GLY A 191 3.66 -9.08 -7.82
C GLY A 191 3.75 -8.34 -6.49
N CYS A 192 3.12 -8.91 -5.47
CA CYS A 192 3.25 -8.48 -4.08
C CYS A 192 3.94 -9.60 -3.30
N LEU A 193 5.18 -9.37 -2.85
CA LEU A 193 5.91 -10.33 -2.04
C LEU A 193 5.48 -10.20 -0.57
N GLU A 194 5.11 -11.33 0.02
CA GLU A 194 4.58 -11.43 1.37
C GLU A 194 5.23 -12.58 2.11
N ARG A 195 5.33 -12.43 3.42
CA ARG A 195 5.98 -13.37 4.32
C ARG A 195 5.15 -13.54 5.58
N ILE A 196 4.87 -14.80 5.92
CA ILE A 196 4.27 -15.20 7.19
C ILE A 196 5.27 -16.11 7.91
N TYR A 197 5.55 -15.83 9.18
CA TYR A 197 6.52 -16.60 9.95
C TYR A 197 6.17 -16.62 11.43
N LEU A 198 6.70 -17.58 12.17
CA LEU A 198 6.58 -17.64 13.63
C LEU A 198 7.61 -16.72 14.29
N LYS A 199 7.22 -15.90 15.28
CA LYS A 199 8.12 -14.98 16.02
C LYS A 199 9.37 -15.65 16.59
N SER A 200 9.22 -16.88 17.07
CA SER A 200 10.31 -17.72 17.59
C SER A 200 11.39 -18.02 16.53
N HIS A 201 11.08 -17.79 15.26
CA HIS A 201 12.01 -17.74 14.14
C HIS A 201 12.20 -16.29 13.69
N THR A 202 12.98 -15.52 14.45
CA THR A 202 13.59 -14.29 13.90
C THR A 202 14.89 -14.72 13.22
N PRO A 203 14.94 -14.95 11.90
CA PRO A 203 16.22 -15.02 11.21
C PRO A 203 16.87 -13.64 11.35
N SER A 204 18.08 -13.61 11.90
CA SER A 204 18.93 -12.43 11.86
C SER A 204 19.06 -12.00 10.41
N ILE A 205 18.39 -10.91 10.02
CA ILE A 205 18.63 -10.27 8.74
C ILE A 205 20.06 -9.72 8.82
N GLN A 206 21.02 -10.47 8.28
CA GLN A 206 22.35 -9.96 7.98
C GLN A 206 22.16 -8.94 6.85
N GLN A 207 22.29 -7.67 7.20
CA GLN A 207 22.46 -6.59 6.24
C GLN A 207 23.80 -6.83 5.53
N HIS A 208 23.73 -7.12 4.24
CA HIS A 208 24.87 -7.07 3.32
C HIS A 208 24.78 -5.80 2.47
#